data_AF-A0ABD6F9P7-F1
#
_entry.id   AF-A0ABD6F9P7-F1
#
_cell.length_a   1.000
_cell.length_b   1.000
_cell.length_c   1.000
_cell.angle_alpha   90.00
_cell.angle_beta   90.00
_cell.angle_gamma   90.00
#
_symmetry.space_group_name_H-M   'P 1'
#
loop_
_entity.id
_entity.type
_entity.pdbx_description
1 polymer ?
#
loop_
_entity_poly.entity_id
_entity_poly.type
_entity_poly.pdbx_seq_one_letter_code
_entity_poly.pdbx_strand_id
1 'polypeptide(L)'
;MRPAILERAGNRCEGSPDFPDCRAENGKPHPDTGSRVVLTIGHLDHVPENCEPENLRAWCQRCHLHYDRHHHYQTRRQRRATGDLFEGG
;
A
#
# COMPACT_ATOMS: atom_id res chain seq x y z
N MET A 1 -17.93 2.95 -4.67
CA MET A 1 -16.77 3.08 -3.76
C MET A 1 -15.51 3.55 -4.46
N ARG A 2 -14.92 2.81 -5.43
CA ARG A 2 -13.72 3.26 -6.18
C ARG A 2 -13.76 4.69 -6.79
N PRO A 3 -14.84 5.14 -7.44
CA PRO A 3 -14.88 6.49 -8.02
C PRO A 3 -14.81 7.60 -6.97
N ALA A 4 -15.47 7.43 -5.81
CA ALA A 4 -15.45 8.43 -4.73
C ALA A 4 -14.05 8.61 -4.12
N ILE A 5 -13.27 7.52 -3.99
CA ILE A 5 -11.90 7.58 -3.48
C ILE A 5 -10.96 8.24 -4.50
N LEU A 6 -11.12 7.94 -5.80
CA LEU A 6 -10.33 8.58 -6.85
C LEU A 6 -10.63 10.08 -6.98
N GLU A 7 -11.89 10.47 -6.82
CA GLU A 7 -12.32 11.88 -6.81
C GLU A 7 -11.76 12.63 -5.60
N ARG A 8 -11.88 12.06 -4.39
CA ARG A 8 -11.25 12.59 -3.17
C ARG A 8 -9.74 12.76 -3.32
N ALA A 9 -9.07 11.76 -3.90
CA ALA A 9 -7.63 11.78 -4.10
C ALA A 9 -7.18 12.76 -5.21
N GLY A 10 -8.11 13.48 -5.85
CA GLY A 10 -7.81 14.39 -6.95
C GLY A 10 -7.15 13.68 -8.13
N ASN A 11 -7.49 12.40 -8.33
CA ASN A 11 -6.87 11.52 -9.32
C ASN A 11 -5.33 11.43 -9.19
N ARG A 12 -4.82 11.55 -7.96
CA ARG A 12 -3.40 11.47 -7.60
C ARG A 12 -3.16 10.42 -6.52
N CYS A 13 -1.93 9.90 -6.47
CA CYS A 13 -1.49 9.04 -5.38
C CYS A 13 -1.54 9.81 -4.05
N GLU A 14 -2.01 9.18 -2.97
CA GLU A 14 -2.05 9.77 -1.62
C GLU A 14 -0.76 9.52 -0.81
N GLY A 15 0.20 8.78 -1.38
CA GLY A 15 1.46 8.45 -0.72
C GLY A 15 1.36 7.26 0.23
N SER A 16 2.42 6.46 0.26
CA SER A 16 2.60 5.28 1.12
C SER A 16 3.63 5.58 2.22
N PRO A 17 3.76 4.76 3.27
CA PRO A 17 4.78 4.96 4.32
C PRO A 17 6.21 5.12 3.78
N ASP A 18 6.58 4.38 2.73
CA ASP A 18 7.88 4.50 2.06
C ASP A 18 8.00 5.74 1.17
N PHE A 19 6.87 6.25 0.66
CA PHE A 19 6.82 7.40 -0.25
C PHE A 19 5.65 8.32 0.14
N PRO A 20 5.72 9.01 1.30
CA PRO A 20 4.62 9.80 1.83
C PRO A 20 4.28 11.00 0.93
N ASP A 21 5.28 11.53 0.24
CA ASP A 21 5.17 12.68 -0.67
C ASP A 21 4.79 12.30 -2.11
N CYS A 22 4.55 11.01 -2.39
CA CYS A 22 4.16 10.62 -3.75
C CYS A 22 2.80 11.22 -4.11
N ARG A 23 2.75 12.01 -5.19
CA ARG A 23 1.53 12.61 -5.76
C ARG A 23 1.39 12.28 -7.25
N ALA A 24 1.83 11.10 -7.66
CA ALA A 24 1.80 10.64 -9.04
C ALA A 24 0.36 10.70 -9.60
N GLU A 25 0.19 11.35 -10.75
CA GLU A 25 -1.13 11.58 -11.37
C GLU A 25 -1.54 10.37 -12.22
N ASN A 26 -2.79 9.95 -12.08
CA ASN A 26 -3.32 8.79 -12.80
C ASN A 26 -3.27 9.01 -14.32
N GLY A 27 -2.77 8.02 -15.05
CA GLY A 27 -2.65 8.05 -16.50
C GLY A 27 -1.46 8.85 -17.05
N LYS A 28 -0.71 9.56 -16.20
CA LYS A 28 0.55 10.23 -16.56
C LYS A 28 1.75 9.31 -16.38
N PRO A 29 2.90 9.58 -17.01
CA PRO A 29 4.15 8.90 -16.66
C PRO A 29 4.54 9.22 -15.21
N HIS A 30 4.96 8.20 -14.48
CA HIS A 30 5.41 8.36 -13.10
C HIS A 30 6.72 9.17 -13.08
N PRO A 31 6.87 10.17 -12.19
CA PRO A 31 8.06 11.03 -12.17
C PRO A 31 9.37 10.26 -11.99
N ASP A 32 9.38 9.24 -11.12
CA ASP A 32 10.60 8.45 -10.91
C ASP A 32 10.76 7.20 -11.81
N THR A 33 9.68 6.49 -12.15
CA THR A 33 9.79 5.20 -12.87
C THR A 33 9.53 5.32 -14.36
N GLY A 34 9.03 6.47 -14.85
CA GLY A 34 8.64 6.70 -16.25
C GLY A 34 7.45 5.88 -16.74
N SER A 35 6.99 4.89 -15.96
CA SER A 35 5.88 4.01 -16.31
C SER A 35 4.54 4.74 -16.19
N ARG A 36 3.55 4.36 -17.00
CA ARG A 36 2.20 4.93 -16.90
C ARG A 36 1.59 4.61 -15.54
N VAL A 37 1.25 5.65 -14.78
CA VAL A 37 0.65 5.54 -13.45
C VAL A 37 -0.77 5.01 -13.59
N VAL A 38 -1.07 3.93 -12.87
CA VAL A 38 -2.42 3.46 -12.63
C VAL A 38 -2.69 3.54 -11.14
N LEU A 39 -3.74 4.28 -10.76
CA LEU A 39 -4.19 4.31 -9.37
C LEU A 39 -5.05 3.10 -9.05
N THR A 40 -4.69 2.43 -7.96
CA THR A 40 -5.41 1.32 -7.36
C THR A 40 -5.83 1.69 -5.95
N ILE A 41 -6.95 1.13 -5.49
CA ILE A 41 -7.43 1.34 -4.11
C ILE A 41 -6.84 0.22 -3.25
N GLY A 42 -6.04 0.59 -2.26
CA GLY A 42 -5.49 -0.31 -1.25
C GLY A 42 -6.21 -0.15 0.09
N HIS A 43 -6.41 -1.27 0.78
CA HIS A 43 -6.89 -1.30 2.17
C HIS A 43 -5.68 -1.18 3.10
N LEU A 44 -5.72 -0.28 4.08
CA LEU A 44 -4.63 -0.07 5.04
C LEU A 44 -4.52 -1.23 6.04
N ASP A 45 -5.64 -1.87 6.39
CA ASP A 45 -5.68 -3.03 7.28
C ASP A 45 -5.53 -4.37 6.56
N HIS A 46 -5.42 -4.37 5.23
CA HIS A 46 -5.44 -5.57 4.37
C HIS A 46 -6.69 -6.45 4.54
N VAL A 47 -7.78 -5.93 5.13
CA VAL A 47 -9.05 -6.64 5.30
C VAL A 47 -10.00 -6.20 4.17
N PRO A 48 -10.36 -7.09 3.24
CA PRO A 48 -11.20 -6.73 2.10
C PRO A 48 -12.65 -6.37 2.49
N GLU A 49 -13.09 -6.78 3.67
CA GLU A 49 -14.43 -6.48 4.20
C GLU A 49 -14.52 -5.06 4.77
N ASN A 50 -13.39 -4.46 5.17
CA ASN A 50 -13.35 -3.11 5.73
C ASN A 50 -13.25 -2.05 4.62
N CYS A 51 -14.40 -1.74 4.02
CA CYS A 51 -14.50 -0.74 2.95
C CYS A 51 -14.65 0.71 3.46
N GLU A 52 -14.31 0.99 4.73
CA GLU A 52 -14.43 2.35 5.27
C GLU A 52 -13.50 3.33 4.53
N PRO A 53 -13.97 4.54 4.19
CA PRO A 53 -13.19 5.49 3.39
C PRO A 53 -11.90 5.96 4.07
N GLU A 54 -11.76 5.77 5.38
CA GLU A 54 -10.54 6.02 6.15
C GLU A 54 -9.52 4.89 5.99
N ASN A 55 -10.00 3.66 5.78
CA ASN A 55 -9.19 2.48 5.54
C ASN A 55 -8.77 2.33 4.06
N LEU A 56 -9.39 3.08 3.16
CA LEU A 56 -9.08 3.05 1.72
C LEU A 56 -8.13 4.20 1.33
N ARG A 57 -7.10 3.89 0.54
CA ARG A 57 -6.22 4.89 -0.09
C ARG A 57 -6.05 4.67 -1.58
N ALA A 58 -5.92 5.76 -2.32
CA ALA A 58 -5.52 5.73 -3.73
C ALA A 58 -3.99 5.70 -3.86
N TRP A 59 -3.45 4.60 -4.37
CA TRP A 59 -2.01 4.43 -4.58
C TRP A 59 -1.65 4.10 -6.02
N CYS A 60 -0.53 4.67 -6.48
CA CYS A 60 0.12 4.22 -7.71
C CYS A 60 0.71 2.82 -7.53
N GLN A 61 0.93 2.11 -8.64
CA GLN A 61 1.53 0.77 -8.65
C GLN A 61 2.80 0.67 -7.78
N ARG A 62 3.70 1.66 -7.84
CA ARG A 62 4.93 1.65 -7.03
C ARG A 62 4.64 1.69 -5.53
N CYS A 63 3.82 2.64 -5.10
CA CYS A 63 3.47 2.82 -3.68
C CYS A 63 2.73 1.60 -3.15
N HIS A 64 1.78 1.08 -3.93
CA HIS A 64 1.01 -0.10 -3.56
C HIS A 64 1.90 -1.35 -3.43
N LEU A 65 2.77 -1.61 -4.41
CA LEU A 65 3.69 -2.75 -4.37
C LEU A 65 4.70 -2.66 -3.22
N HIS A 66 5.21 -1.48 -2.90
CA HIS A 66 6.11 -1.31 -1.75
C HIS A 66 5.40 -1.56 -0.42
N TYR A 67 4.19 -1.03 -0.27
CA TYR A 67 3.38 -1.24 0.92
C TYR A 67 3.07 -2.72 1.16
N ASP A 68 2.63 -3.42 0.12
CA ASP A 68 2.34 -4.86 0.17
C ASP A 68 3.59 -5.69 0.52
N ARG A 69 4.75 -5.32 -0.01
CA ARG A 69 6.04 -5.93 0.38
C ARG A 69 6.37 -5.73 1.86
N HIS A 70 6.06 -4.57 2.44
CA HIS A 70 6.33 -4.30 3.85
C HIS A 70 5.40 -5.11 4.78
N HIS A 71 4.15 -5.34 4.39
CA HIS A 71 3.24 -6.25 5.11
C HIS A 71 3.83 -7.66 5.23
N HIS A 72 4.50 -8.15 4.18
CA HIS A 72 5.22 -9.42 4.22
C HIS A 72 6.49 -9.39 5.09
N TYR A 73 7.17 -8.25 5.21
CA TYR A 73 8.38 -8.14 6.03
C TYR A 73 8.07 -8.08 7.54
N GLN A 74 6.99 -7.41 7.92
CA GLN A 74 6.54 -7.34 9.32
C GLN A 74 6.05 -8.71 9.84
N THR A 75 5.31 -9.46 9.01
CA THR A 75 4.84 -10.82 9.36
C THR A 75 5.97 -11.85 9.44
N ARG A 76 7.06 -11.68 8.67
CA ARG A 76 8.26 -12.54 8.76
C ARG A 76 9.10 -12.28 10.01
N ARG A 77 9.16 -11.04 10.50
CA ARG A 77 9.84 -10.72 11.78
C ARG A 77 9.07 -11.23 13.00
N GLN A 78 7.73 -11.23 12.98
CA GLN A 78 6.94 -11.82 14.07
C GLN A 78 7.02 -13.35 14.11
N ARG A 79 7.06 -14.04 12.96
CA ARG A 79 7.22 -15.51 12.93
C ARG A 79 8.61 -16.03 13.30
N ARG A 80 9.64 -15.18 13.32
CA ARG A 80 10.97 -15.54 13.86
C ARG A 80 11.11 -15.32 15.36
N ALA A 81 10.09 -14.75 16.03
CA ALA A 81 10.09 -14.60 17.48
C ALA A 81 9.38 -15.75 18.21
N THR A 82 8.83 -16.73 17.49
CA THR A 82 8.11 -17.89 18.07
C THR A 82 8.71 -19.20 17.52
N GLY A 83 10.03 -19.32 17.57
CA GLY A 83 10.75 -20.53 17.14
C GLY A 83 11.94 -20.93 18.02
N ASP A 84 12.16 -20.25 19.16
CA ASP A 84 13.24 -20.52 20.12
C ASP A 84 12.69 -20.95 21.50
N LEU A 85 11.56 -21.66 21.50
CA LEU A 85 11.07 -22.37 22.66
C LEU A 85 10.81 -23.79 22.17
N PHE A 86 11.77 -24.69 22.44
CA PHE A 86 11.71 -26.16 22.54
C PHE A 86 12.95 -26.83 21.89
N GLU A 87 13.57 -27.70 22.70
CA GLU A 87 14.76 -28.56 22.48
C GLU A 87 16.11 -27.89 22.80
N GLY A 88 16.90 -28.29 23.80
CA GLY A 88 16.88 -29.45 24.69
C GLY A 88 18.26 -29.57 25.38
N GLY A 89 18.28 -30.03 26.63
CA GLY A 89 19.50 -30.28 27.41
C GLY A 89 19.28 -30.17 28.91
#